data_AF-A0AAV7RIM2-F1
#
_entry.id   AF-A0AAV7RIM2-F1
#
_cell.length_a   1.000
_cell.length_b   1.000
_cell.length_c   1.000
_cell.angle_alpha   90.00
_cell.angle_beta   90.00
_cell.angle_gamma   90.00
#
_symmetry.space_group_name_H-M   'P 1'
#
loop_
_entity.id
_entity.type
_entity.pdbx_description
1 polymer ?
#
loop_
_entity_poly.entity_id
_entity_poly.type
_entity_poly.pdbx_seq_one_letter_code
_entity_poly.pdbx_strand_id
1 'polypeptide(L)'
;MDVNFPDSVHVDSVVASLVGRSFMVEENILKDGPDKKVDSSQEKAYAGVQLASRSGLHGTYVSQSLLSDFKTLFSMQEGGSYTELLESIEQQAEFLSDIAFNSMRASTLFCGALVVANRSLYLKGWNTDTAQYYKDLRLPFTESPLLGTSWGEVASSV
;
A
#
# COMPACT_ATOMS: atom_id res chain seq x y z
N MET A 1 -23.10 10.96 15.55
CA MET A 1 -22.31 11.95 14.80
C MET A 1 -22.26 11.42 13.38
N ASP A 2 -22.90 12.11 12.44
CA ASP A 2 -22.82 11.76 11.03
C ASP A 2 -21.39 12.04 10.54
N VAL A 3 -20.71 10.99 10.09
CA VAL A 3 -19.38 11.12 9.48
C VAL A 3 -19.59 11.41 8.00
N ASN A 4 -19.65 12.70 7.65
CA ASN A 4 -19.59 13.14 6.26
C ASN A 4 -18.17 12.86 5.71
N PHE A 5 -18.03 11.82 4.90
CA PHE A 5 -16.85 11.65 4.08
C PHE A 5 -17.00 12.56 2.86
N PRO A 6 -16.08 13.50 2.61
CA PRO A 6 -16.17 14.35 1.43
C PRO A 6 -16.17 13.48 0.18
N ASP A 7 -17.19 13.67 -0.66
CA ASP A 7 -17.25 13.12 -2.00
C ASP A 7 -15.91 13.42 -2.70
N SER A 8 -15.25 12.38 -3.21
CA SER A 8 -14.05 12.46 -4.05
C SER A 8 -12.70 12.82 -3.41
N VAL A 9 -12.33 12.22 -2.27
CA VAL A 9 -10.89 11.88 -2.18
C VAL A 9 -10.65 10.78 -3.22
N HIS A 10 -10.15 11.14 -4.40
CA HIS A 10 -9.64 10.20 -5.38
C HIS A 10 -8.49 9.42 -4.73
N VAL A 11 -8.83 8.35 -3.99
CA VAL A 11 -7.92 7.42 -3.33
C VAL A 11 -6.89 6.95 -4.34
N ASP A 12 -7.29 6.80 -5.61
CA ASP A 12 -6.43 6.43 -6.73
C ASP A 12 -5.29 7.42 -6.96
N SER A 13 -5.50 8.73 -6.82
CA SER A 13 -4.44 9.74 -7.01
C SER A 13 -3.48 9.78 -5.82
N VAL A 14 -4.00 9.60 -4.59
CA VAL A 14 -3.21 9.64 -3.36
C VAL A 14 -2.39 8.36 -3.23
N VAL A 15 -2.99 7.19 -3.45
CA VAL A 15 -2.31 5.88 -3.41
C VAL A 15 -1.39 5.70 -4.61
N ALA A 16 -1.75 6.12 -5.83
CA ALA A 16 -0.81 6.06 -6.97
C ALA A 16 0.36 7.04 -6.81
N SER A 17 0.11 8.24 -6.29
CA SER A 17 1.17 9.20 -5.95
C SER A 17 2.04 8.67 -4.82
N LEU A 18 1.48 8.12 -3.73
CA LEU A 18 2.24 7.56 -2.62
C LEU A 18 3.02 6.31 -3.01
N VAL A 19 2.44 5.36 -3.75
CA VAL A 19 3.14 4.14 -4.19
C VAL A 19 4.18 4.47 -5.25
N GLY A 20 3.85 5.30 -6.25
CA GLY A 20 4.78 5.72 -7.30
C GLY A 20 5.92 6.62 -6.80
N ARG A 21 5.69 7.45 -5.77
CA ARG A 21 6.72 8.32 -5.16
C ARG A 21 7.48 7.66 -4.01
N SER A 22 6.92 6.66 -3.31
CA SER A 22 7.60 6.04 -2.16
C SER A 22 8.73 5.09 -2.54
N PHE A 23 8.78 4.62 -3.79
CA PHE A 23 9.92 3.87 -4.32
C PHE A 23 10.96 4.77 -5.00
N MET A 24 10.67 6.06 -5.23
CA MET A 24 11.71 7.02 -5.58
C MET A 24 12.46 7.39 -4.31
N VAL A 25 13.69 6.89 -4.20
CA VAL A 25 14.69 7.35 -3.23
C VAL A 25 14.90 8.84 -3.51
N GLU A 26 14.18 9.70 -2.78
CA GLU A 26 14.28 11.16 -2.79
C GLU A 26 15.76 11.60 -2.90
N GLU A 27 16.08 12.49 -3.84
CA GLU A 27 17.46 12.90 -4.11
C GLU A 27 18.17 13.53 -2.88
N ASN A 28 17.39 14.00 -1.89
CA ASN A 28 17.90 14.51 -0.61
C ASN A 28 18.43 13.45 0.36
N ILE A 29 18.29 12.16 0.03
CA ILE A 29 18.66 11.05 0.92
C ILE A 29 20.16 11.01 1.27
N LEU A 30 21.01 11.63 0.45
CA LEU A 30 22.45 11.77 0.71
C LEU A 30 22.77 12.64 1.95
N LYS A 31 21.85 13.47 2.43
CA LYS A 31 22.11 14.39 3.55
C LYS A 31 21.68 13.89 4.93
N ASP A 32 20.74 12.95 4.99
CA ASP A 32 20.00 12.68 6.23
C ASP A 32 20.57 11.50 7.05
N GLY A 33 21.45 10.68 6.47
CA GLY A 33 22.08 9.55 7.14
C GLY A 33 21.09 8.41 7.50
N PRO A 34 21.56 7.31 8.09
CA PRO A 34 20.74 6.11 8.31
C PRO A 34 19.58 6.31 9.30
N ASP A 35 19.76 7.08 10.36
CA ASP A 35 18.76 7.22 11.44
C ASP A 35 17.49 7.94 10.97
N LYS A 36 17.63 9.09 10.31
CA LYS A 36 16.50 9.75 9.67
C LYS A 36 15.84 8.88 8.60
N LYS A 37 16.59 7.93 8.02
CA LYS A 37 16.03 7.04 7.01
C LYS A 37 15.18 5.93 7.60
N VAL A 38 15.52 5.47 8.80
CA VAL A 38 14.65 4.62 9.60
C VAL A 38 13.37 5.38 9.97
N ASP A 39 13.49 6.60 10.50
CA ASP A 39 12.34 7.41 10.93
C ASP A 39 11.36 7.68 9.79
N SER A 40 11.84 8.22 8.67
CA SER A 40 10.99 8.50 7.50
C SER A 40 10.37 7.24 6.88
N SER A 41 11.03 6.08 7.03
CA SER A 41 10.48 4.80 6.57
C SER A 41 9.39 4.29 7.52
N GLN A 42 9.56 4.47 8.84
CA GLN A 42 8.53 4.14 9.83
C GLN A 42 7.27 4.98 9.64
N GLU A 43 7.41 6.29 9.35
CA GLU A 43 6.28 7.16 9.03
C GLU A 43 5.51 6.69 7.79
N LYS A 44 6.22 6.30 6.72
CA LYS A 44 5.62 5.74 5.50
C LYS A 44 4.95 4.39 5.76
N ALA A 45 5.55 3.55 6.59
CA ALA A 45 4.95 2.29 7.02
C ALA A 45 3.64 2.53 7.78
N TYR A 46 3.65 3.47 8.72
CA TYR A 46 2.46 3.86 9.48
C TYR A 46 1.35 4.39 8.58
N ALA A 47 1.69 5.26 7.61
CA ALA A 47 0.74 5.75 6.62
C ALA A 47 0.14 4.61 5.77
N GLY A 48 0.95 3.64 5.35
CA GLY A 48 0.48 2.45 4.63
C GLY A 48 -0.53 1.63 5.43
N VAL A 49 -0.27 1.39 6.72
CA VAL A 49 -1.20 0.66 7.61
C VAL A 49 -2.51 1.42 7.79
N GLN A 50 -2.45 2.74 7.99
CA GLN A 50 -3.66 3.56 8.12
C GLN A 50 -4.52 3.51 6.86
N LEU A 51 -3.90 3.61 5.68
CA LEU A 51 -4.60 3.52 4.39
C LEU A 51 -5.23 2.14 4.20
N ALA A 52 -4.49 1.06 4.44
CA ALA A 52 -5.02 -0.30 4.32
C ALA A 52 -6.19 -0.55 5.29
N SER A 53 -6.07 -0.05 6.54
CA SER A 53 -7.13 -0.18 7.55
C SER A 53 -8.41 0.57 7.15
N ARG A 54 -8.27 1.80 6.62
CA ARG A 54 -9.40 2.60 6.13
C ARG A 54 -10.07 1.93 4.92
N SER A 55 -9.30 1.42 3.97
CA SER A 55 -9.82 0.65 2.83
C SER A 55 -10.58 -0.60 3.31
N GLY A 56 -10.04 -1.35 4.28
CA GLY A 56 -10.70 -2.51 4.85
C GLY A 56 -12.05 -2.20 5.52
N LEU A 57 -12.12 -1.10 6.28
CA LEU A 57 -13.37 -0.63 6.89
C LEU A 57 -14.40 -0.24 5.82
N HIS A 58 -13.97 0.52 4.80
CA HIS A 58 -14.87 0.93 3.73
C HIS A 58 -15.37 -0.27 2.91
N GLY A 59 -14.48 -1.21 2.59
CA GLY A 59 -14.84 -2.46 1.89
C GLY A 59 -15.81 -3.31 2.69
N THR A 60 -15.71 -3.34 4.03
CA THR A 60 -16.67 -4.03 4.89
C THR A 60 -18.07 -3.41 4.78
N TYR A 61 -18.16 -2.08 4.81
CA TYR A 61 -19.44 -1.37 4.67
C TYR A 61 -20.09 -1.63 3.30
N VAL A 62 -19.32 -1.48 2.22
CA VAL A 62 -19.81 -1.72 0.85
C VAL A 62 -20.24 -3.19 0.68
N SER A 63 -19.49 -4.15 1.23
CA SER A 63 -19.86 -5.57 1.15
C SER A 63 -21.18 -5.88 1.87
N GLN A 64 -21.45 -5.21 3.01
CA GLN A 64 -22.71 -5.37 3.73
C GLN A 64 -23.89 -4.79 2.95
N SER A 65 -23.70 -3.61 2.34
CA SER A 65 -24.70 -2.98 1.45
C SER A 65 -25.01 -3.90 0.26
N LEU A 66 -23.97 -4.34 -0.45
CA LEU A 66 -24.08 -5.23 -1.60
C LEU A 66 -24.82 -6.53 -1.25
N LEU A 67 -24.54 -7.15 -0.10
CA LEU A 67 -25.24 -8.34 0.37
C LEU A 67 -26.73 -8.08 0.64
N SER A 68 -27.07 -6.90 1.16
CA SER A 68 -28.46 -6.49 1.38
C SER A 68 -29.19 -6.28 0.06
N ASP A 69 -28.54 -5.65 -0.91
CA ASP A 69 -29.09 -5.40 -2.24
C ASP A 69 -29.31 -6.71 -3.00
N PHE A 70 -28.36 -7.64 -2.94
CA PHE A 70 -28.54 -9.00 -3.50
C PHE A 70 -29.76 -9.71 -2.91
N LYS A 71 -29.94 -9.67 -1.58
CA LYS A 71 -31.11 -10.29 -0.93
C LYS A 71 -32.42 -9.67 -1.41
N THR A 72 -32.42 -8.34 -1.60
CA THR A 72 -33.58 -7.61 -2.12
C THR A 72 -33.87 -8.04 -3.55
N LEU A 73 -32.85 -8.10 -4.41
CA LEU A 73 -32.96 -8.51 -5.82
C LEU A 73 -33.61 -9.90 -5.96
N PHE A 74 -33.22 -10.89 -5.14
CA PHE A 74 -33.82 -12.24 -5.17
C PHE A 74 -35.31 -12.29 -4.82
N SER A 75 -35.83 -11.26 -4.15
CA SER A 75 -37.25 -11.18 -3.78
C SER A 75 -38.09 -10.37 -4.77
N MET A 76 -37.45 -9.74 -5.75
CA MET A 76 -38.10 -8.88 -6.74
C MET A 76 -38.56 -9.68 -7.97
N GLN A 77 -39.65 -9.23 -8.59
CA GLN A 77 -40.00 -9.65 -9.94
C GLN A 77 -39.25 -8.79 -10.96
N GLU A 78 -38.93 -9.37 -12.12
CA GLU A 78 -38.27 -8.64 -13.20
C GLU A 78 -39.11 -7.44 -13.66
N GLY A 79 -38.47 -6.27 -13.81
CA GLY A 79 -39.09 -5.00 -14.13
C GLY A 79 -38.11 -3.82 -14.00
N GLY A 80 -38.57 -2.58 -14.21
CA GLY A 80 -37.69 -1.40 -14.21
C GLY A 80 -36.86 -1.23 -12.93
N SER A 81 -37.49 -1.37 -11.76
CA SER A 81 -36.80 -1.30 -10.46
C SER A 81 -35.82 -2.45 -10.22
N TYR A 82 -36.04 -3.61 -10.86
CA TYR A 82 -35.11 -4.75 -10.78
C TYR A 82 -33.83 -4.44 -11.55
N THR A 83 -33.95 -3.87 -12.75
CA THR A 83 -32.80 -3.47 -13.56
C THR A 83 -31.98 -2.37 -12.88
N GLU A 84 -32.64 -1.35 -12.31
CA GLU A 84 -31.96 -0.27 -11.56
C GLU A 84 -31.17 -0.83 -10.36
N LEU A 85 -31.75 -1.79 -9.62
CA LEU A 85 -31.05 -2.43 -8.50
C LEU A 85 -29.86 -3.29 -8.98
N LEU A 86 -30.02 -4.01 -10.10
CA LEU A 86 -28.96 -4.80 -10.69
C LEU A 86 -27.77 -3.92 -11.11
N GLU A 87 -28.03 -2.79 -11.78
CA GLU A 87 -26.99 -1.82 -12.15
C GLU A 87 -26.29 -1.25 -10.92
N SER A 88 -27.03 -0.95 -9.83
CA SER A 88 -26.43 -0.50 -8.58
C SER A 88 -25.53 -1.56 -7.93
N ILE A 89 -25.94 -2.83 -7.95
CA ILE A 89 -25.15 -3.97 -7.47
C ILE A 89 -23.85 -4.09 -8.27
N GLU A 90 -23.91 -3.97 -9.60
CA GLU A 90 -22.73 -4.01 -10.48
C GLU A 90 -21.75 -2.89 -10.16
N GLN A 91 -22.23 -1.65 -10.00
CA GLN A 91 -21.42 -0.49 -9.63
C GLN A 91 -20.75 -0.67 -8.25
N GLN A 92 -21.50 -1.18 -7.26
CA GLN A 92 -20.95 -1.45 -5.92
C GLN A 92 -19.91 -2.58 -5.94
N ALA A 93 -20.09 -3.59 -6.79
CA ALA A 93 -19.12 -4.68 -6.95
C ALA A 93 -17.82 -4.20 -7.61
N GLU A 94 -17.91 -3.35 -8.64
CA GLU A 94 -16.74 -2.71 -9.25
C GLU A 94 -15.99 -1.84 -8.23
N PHE A 95 -16.73 -1.01 -7.49
CA PHE A 95 -16.14 -0.19 -6.44
C PHE A 95 -15.46 -1.01 -5.32
N LEU A 96 -16.02 -2.18 -4.96
CA LEU A 96 -15.40 -3.09 -3.99
C LEU A 96 -14.07 -3.67 -4.51
N SER A 97 -13.97 -3.93 -5.82
CA SER A 97 -12.72 -4.34 -6.46
C SER A 97 -11.65 -3.24 -6.32
N ASP A 98 -12.02 -1.98 -6.58
CA ASP A 98 -11.10 -0.84 -6.43
C ASP A 98 -10.60 -0.68 -4.99
N ILE A 99 -11.49 -0.87 -4.00
CA ILE A 99 -11.11 -0.88 -2.58
C ILE A 99 -10.08 -1.98 -2.29
N ALA A 100 -10.28 -3.18 -2.84
CA ALA A 100 -9.35 -4.30 -2.66
C ALA A 100 -7.97 -4.01 -3.26
N PHE A 101 -7.92 -3.48 -4.48
CA PHE A 101 -6.66 -3.06 -5.11
C PHE A 101 -5.97 -1.95 -4.33
N ASN A 102 -6.71 -0.94 -3.86
CA ASN A 102 -6.15 0.13 -3.05
C ASN A 102 -5.62 -0.37 -1.69
N SER A 103 -6.31 -1.33 -1.07
CA SER A 103 -5.83 -2.00 0.15
C SER A 103 -4.53 -2.79 -0.09
N MET A 104 -4.46 -3.53 -1.20
CA MET A 104 -3.25 -4.25 -1.61
C MET A 104 -2.08 -3.28 -1.81
N ARG A 105 -2.30 -2.18 -2.54
CA ARG A 105 -1.30 -1.14 -2.80
C ARG A 105 -0.80 -0.47 -1.52
N ALA A 106 -1.70 -0.16 -0.58
CA ALA A 106 -1.33 0.39 0.73
C ALA A 106 -0.51 -0.61 1.56
N SER A 107 -0.84 -1.90 1.49
CA SER A 107 -0.08 -2.98 2.13
C SER A 107 1.32 -3.14 1.51
N THR A 108 1.43 -3.04 0.19
CA THR A 108 2.72 -3.04 -0.52
C THR A 108 3.59 -1.84 -0.12
N LEU A 109 3.00 -0.65 0.04
CA LEU A 109 3.70 0.53 0.55
C LEU A 109 4.26 0.28 1.95
N PHE A 110 3.44 -0.28 2.85
CA PHE A 110 3.85 -0.65 4.20
C PHE A 110 5.04 -1.61 4.18
N CYS A 111 4.94 -2.72 3.44
CA CYS A 111 6.02 -3.70 3.32
C CYS A 111 7.29 -3.08 2.73
N GLY A 112 7.18 -2.28 1.66
CA GLY A 112 8.31 -1.60 1.04
C GLY A 112 9.02 -0.65 2.00
N ALA A 113 8.27 0.12 2.78
CA ALA A 113 8.82 1.02 3.78
C ALA A 113 9.55 0.26 4.90
N LEU A 114 9.01 -0.87 5.38
CA LEU A 114 9.69 -1.72 6.34
C LEU A 114 10.98 -2.34 5.80
N VAL A 115 11.00 -2.74 4.52
CA VAL A 115 12.23 -3.23 3.87
C VAL A 115 13.31 -2.16 3.89
N VAL A 116 12.98 -0.91 3.52
CA VAL A 116 13.94 0.21 3.54
C VAL A 116 14.43 0.52 4.95
N ALA A 117 13.55 0.51 5.95
CA ALA A 117 13.93 0.69 7.36
C ALA A 117 14.91 -0.41 7.82
N ASN A 118 14.58 -1.66 7.56
CA ASN A 118 15.41 -2.81 7.95
C ASN A 118 16.76 -2.81 7.24
N ARG A 119 16.81 -2.48 5.94
CA ARG A 119 18.07 -2.31 5.21
C ARG A 119 18.93 -1.20 5.79
N SER A 120 18.33 -0.07 6.13
CA SER A 120 19.04 1.07 6.73
C SER A 120 19.71 0.67 8.06
N LEU A 121 19.01 -0.08 8.91
CA LEU A 121 19.55 -0.62 10.15
C LEU A 121 20.69 -1.63 9.93
N TYR A 122 20.52 -2.56 8.99
CA TYR A 122 21.53 -3.57 8.67
C TYR A 122 22.83 -2.94 8.16
N LEU A 123 22.73 -2.05 7.15
CA LEU A 123 23.88 -1.40 6.54
C LEU A 123 24.58 -0.44 7.53
N LYS A 124 23.84 0.21 8.44
CA LYS A 124 24.42 1.00 9.53
C LYS A 124 25.34 0.14 10.42
N GLY A 125 24.93 -1.09 10.74
CA GLY A 125 25.72 -2.00 11.58
C GLY A 125 27.00 -2.51 10.93
N TRP A 126 27.12 -2.42 9.60
CA TRP A 126 28.23 -3.01 8.83
C TRP A 126 29.32 -1.99 8.45
N ASN A 127 29.20 -0.74 8.87
CA ASN A 127 30.18 0.31 8.57
C ASN A 127 30.46 0.45 7.05
N THR A 128 29.44 0.23 6.23
CA THR A 128 29.52 0.35 4.78
C THR A 128 29.83 1.80 4.39
N ASP A 129 30.67 2.01 3.37
CA ASP A 129 30.88 3.37 2.88
C ASP A 129 29.58 3.97 2.35
N THR A 130 29.49 5.31 2.39
CA THR A 130 28.26 6.03 2.07
C THR A 130 27.75 5.74 0.65
N ALA A 131 28.63 5.56 -0.33
CA ALA A 131 28.21 5.31 -1.71
C ALA A 131 27.60 3.91 -1.86
N GLN A 132 28.23 2.89 -1.24
CA GLN A 132 27.73 1.52 -1.25
C GLN A 132 26.43 1.37 -0.43
N TYR A 133 26.32 2.04 0.72
CA TYR A 133 25.09 2.11 1.52
C TYR A 133 23.87 2.50 0.66
N TYR A 134 23.98 3.59 -0.11
CA TYR A 134 22.85 4.08 -0.91
C TYR A 134 22.57 3.22 -2.13
N LYS A 135 23.60 2.57 -2.69
CA LYS A 135 23.43 1.61 -3.78
C LYS A 135 22.60 0.40 -3.30
N ASP A 136 22.94 -0.15 -2.15
CA ASP A 136 22.25 -1.32 -1.58
C ASP A 136 20.83 -0.99 -1.09
N LEU A 137 20.63 0.22 -0.56
CA LEU A 137 19.31 0.69 -0.13
C LEU A 137 18.31 0.75 -1.30
N ARG A 138 18.80 1.06 -2.52
CA ARG A 138 18.00 1.24 -3.75
C ARG A 138 17.65 -0.06 -4.48
N LEU A 139 18.20 -1.20 -4.06
CA LEU A 139 17.96 -2.46 -4.76
C LEU A 139 16.45 -2.79 -4.79
N PRO A 140 15.88 -3.30 -5.88
CA PRO A 140 14.52 -3.80 -5.86
C PRO A 140 14.34 -4.86 -4.76
N PHE A 141 13.15 -4.94 -4.18
CA PHE A 141 12.82 -6.03 -3.26
C PHE A 141 12.19 -7.17 -4.05
N THR A 142 12.88 -8.31 -4.11
CA THR A 142 12.42 -9.54 -4.76
C THR A 142 12.39 -10.65 -3.72
N GLU A 143 11.30 -10.74 -2.95
CA GLU A 143 10.88 -11.88 -2.11
C GLU A 143 11.93 -12.68 -1.31
N SER A 144 13.04 -12.04 -0.88
CA SER A 144 14.18 -12.59 -0.13
C SER A 144 15.40 -12.99 -1.01
N PRO A 145 16.65 -12.70 -0.57
CA PRO A 145 17.03 -12.08 0.71
C PRO A 145 16.81 -10.57 0.76
N LEU A 146 16.86 -9.99 1.98
CA LEU A 146 16.60 -8.57 2.26
C LEU A 146 17.38 -7.64 1.32
N LEU A 147 18.61 -7.99 0.94
CA LEU A 147 19.48 -7.23 0.03
C LEU A 147 19.55 -7.81 -1.40
N GLY A 148 18.63 -8.70 -1.77
CA GLY A 148 18.64 -9.40 -3.06
C GLY A 148 19.71 -10.49 -3.16
N THR A 149 19.56 -11.39 -4.13
CA THR A 149 20.42 -12.57 -4.33
C THR A 149 21.90 -12.23 -4.59
N SER A 150 22.21 -11.00 -5.03
CA SER A 150 23.57 -10.50 -5.25
C SER A 150 24.45 -10.44 -4.00
N TRP A 151 23.86 -10.51 -2.81
CA TRP A 151 24.58 -10.53 -1.53
C TRP A 151 25.00 -11.94 -1.08
N GLY A 152 24.39 -12.99 -1.63
CA GLY A 152 24.80 -14.37 -1.36
C GLY A 152 26.22 -14.69 -1.83
N GLU A 153 26.69 -14.00 -2.87
CA GLU A 153 28.05 -14.17 -3.43
C GLU A 153 29.12 -13.42 -2.62
N VAL A 154 28.75 -12.33 -1.94
CA VAL A 154 29.67 -11.53 -1.12
C VAL A 154 29.96 -12.22 0.21
N ALA A 155 28.94 -12.84 0.83
CA ALA A 155 29.08 -13.58 2.08
C ALA A 155 29.99 -14.83 1.98
N SER A 156 30.18 -15.39 0.78
CA SER A 156 31.10 -16.52 0.55
C SER A 156 32.58 -16.12 0.42
N SER A 157 32.89 -14.81 0.46
CA SER A 157 34.26 -14.28 0.31
C SER A 157 34.81 -13.59 1.56
N VAL A 158 34.06 -13.64 2.67
CA VAL A 158 34.46 -13.17 4.02
C VAL A 158 34.66 -14.36 4.93
#